data_AF-A0A2N5A971-F1
#
_entry.id   AF-A0A2N5A971-F1
#
_cell.length_a   1.000
_cell.length_b   1.000
_cell.length_c   1.000
_cell.angle_alpha   90.00
_cell.angle_beta   90.00
_cell.angle_gamma   90.00
#
_symmetry.space_group_name_H-M   'P 1'
#
loop_
_entity.id
_entity.type
_entity.pdbx_description
1 polymer ?
#
loop_
_entity_poly.entity_id
_entity_poly.type
_entity_poly.pdbx_seq_one_letter_code
_entity_poly.pdbx_strand_id
1 'polypeptide(L)'
;GIEVVISTRHLHDLSTLGYSLNSGICRYDIPAIRLQNGERSVNIVPQQLLDGVEKGIVTLSLETPGGAGSREVFYLSLAPEDGWMIRKAHQPPQARLMLTEDRFFMAVDSLA
;
A
#
# COMPACT_ATOMS: atom_id res chain seq x y z
N GLY A 1 22.55 -2.68 5.92
CA GLY A 1 21.60 -3.01 7.00
C GLY A 1 20.28 -2.34 6.67
N ILE A 2 19.14 -2.93 7.04
CA ILE A 2 17.82 -2.38 6.72
C ILE A 2 17.42 -1.39 7.81
N GLU A 3 17.15 -0.15 7.42
CA GLU A 3 16.55 0.88 8.27
C GLU A 3 15.03 0.89 8.09
N VAL A 4 14.29 0.99 9.19
CA VAL A 4 12.83 1.08 9.19
C VAL A 4 12.43 2.48 9.62
N VAL A 5 11.78 3.22 8.73
CA VAL A 5 11.27 4.56 8.97
C VAL A 5 9.75 4.51 9.01
N ILE A 6 9.16 4.94 10.13
CA ILE A 6 7.71 5.08 10.28
C ILE A 6 7.38 6.57 10.20
N SER A 7 6.43 6.91 9.35
CA SER A 7 5.91 8.27 9.20
C SER A 7 4.39 8.27 9.36
N THR A 8 3.82 9.39 9.78
CA THR A 8 2.36 9.53 9.87
C THR A 8 1.84 10.18 8.60
N ARG A 9 0.86 9.53 7.97
CA ARG A 9 0.12 10.10 6.84
C ARG A 9 -1.27 10.52 7.33
N HIS A 10 -1.68 11.70 6.90
CA HIS A 10 -3.03 12.21 7.14
C HIS A 10 -3.87 11.86 5.91
N LEU A 11 -4.84 10.95 6.07
CA LEU A 11 -5.76 10.64 4.99
C LEU A 11 -7.02 11.49 5.08
N HIS A 12 -7.43 11.98 3.92
CA HIS A 12 -8.63 12.77 3.70
C HIS A 12 -9.40 12.10 2.55
N ASP A 13 -10.16 11.07 2.86
CA ASP A 13 -10.97 10.38 1.86
C ASP A 13 -12.46 10.56 2.15
N LEU A 14 -13.24 10.64 1.07
CA LEU A 14 -14.69 10.68 1.16
C LEU A 14 -15.29 9.26 1.25
N SER A 15 -14.43 8.23 1.22
CA SER A 15 -14.82 6.82 1.22
C SER A 15 -15.55 6.42 2.51
N THR A 16 -15.32 7.18 3.59
CA THR A 16 -15.92 6.99 4.91
C THR A 16 -17.19 7.80 5.17
N LEU A 17 -17.62 8.67 4.24
CA LEU A 17 -18.75 9.61 4.47
C LEU A 17 -20.09 8.92 4.73
N GLY A 18 -20.30 7.70 4.23
CA GLY A 18 -21.52 6.93 4.49
C GLY A 18 -21.65 6.43 5.94
N TYR A 19 -20.55 6.41 6.70
CA TYR A 19 -20.52 5.92 8.09
C TYR A 19 -20.49 7.04 9.14
N SER A 20 -20.22 8.30 8.76
CA SER A 20 -20.28 9.45 9.67
C SER A 20 -21.25 10.51 9.13
N LEU A 21 -22.54 10.32 9.41
CA LEU A 21 -23.59 11.31 9.10
C LEU A 21 -23.48 12.60 9.94
N ASN A 22 -22.51 12.69 10.87
CA ASN A 22 -22.40 13.79 11.83
C ASN A 22 -21.03 14.50 11.85
N SER A 23 -20.05 14.12 11.05
CA SER A 23 -18.79 14.87 10.94
C SER A 23 -18.27 14.84 9.50
N GLY A 24 -18.11 16.00 8.87
CA GLY A 24 -17.47 16.10 7.56
C GLY A 24 -16.09 15.44 7.53
N ILE A 25 -15.64 15.09 6.31
CA ILE A 25 -14.29 14.61 5.93
C ILE A 25 -13.55 13.94 7.09
N CYS A 26 -13.72 12.63 7.26
CA CYS A 26 -12.97 11.88 8.27
C CYS A 26 -11.47 12.05 8.01
N ARG A 27 -10.79 12.74 8.91
CA ARG A 27 -9.33 12.82 8.97
C ARG A 27 -8.85 11.78 9.95
N TYR A 28 -8.02 10.86 9.51
CA TYR A 28 -7.37 9.90 10.38
C TYR A 28 -5.88 9.82 10.07
N ASP A 29 -5.11 9.68 11.15
CA ASP A 29 -3.67 9.50 11.11
C ASP A 29 -3.39 8.01 10.96
N ILE A 30 -2.61 7.66 9.94
CA ILE A 30 -2.27 6.27 9.65
C ILE A 30 -0.76 6.15 9.39
N PRO A 31 -0.09 5.15 9.96
CA PRO A 31 1.34 4.96 9.73
C PRO A 31 1.60 4.55 8.29
N ALA A 32 2.61 5.17 7.68
CA ALA A 32 3.27 4.72 6.47
C ALA A 32 4.67 4.22 6.84
N ILE A 33 5.07 3.11 6.22
CA ILE A 33 6.33 2.42 6.54
C ILE A 33 7.25 2.54 5.34
N ARG A 34 8.52 2.87 5.58
CA ARG A 34 9.60 2.77 4.61
C ARG A 34 10.67 1.84 5.13
N LEU A 35 11.06 0.88 4.30
CA LEU A 35 12.22 0.01 4.51
C LEU A 35 13.33 0.50 3.59
N GLN A 36 14.50 0.86 4.13
CA GLN A 36 15.62 1.41 3.37
C GLN A 36 16.84 0.47 3.47
N ASN A 37 17.45 0.14 2.33
CA ASN A 37 18.71 -0.59 2.25
C ASN A 37 19.66 0.15 1.28
N GLY A 38 20.54 1.00 1.81
CA GLY A 38 21.42 1.84 0.99
C GLY A 38 20.60 2.83 0.16
N GLU A 39 20.70 2.75 -1.16
CA GLU A 39 19.90 3.57 -2.09
C GLU A 39 18.56 2.91 -2.50
N ARG A 40 18.29 1.68 -2.05
CA ARG A 40 17.04 0.96 -2.34
C ARG A 40 16.00 1.20 -1.25
N SER A 41 14.73 1.32 -1.63
CA SER A 41 13.64 1.52 -0.67
C SER A 41 12.37 0.73 -1.04
N VAL A 42 11.63 0.28 -0.03
CA VAL A 42 10.22 -0.13 -0.16
C VAL A 42 9.39 0.85 0.66
N ASN A 43 8.34 1.39 0.05
CA ASN A 43 7.39 2.28 0.69
C ASN A 43 6.02 1.59 0.74
N ILE A 44 5.47 1.44 1.94
CA ILE A 44 4.13 0.90 2.20
C ILE A 44 3.27 2.06 2.70
N VAL A 45 2.37 2.51 1.84
CA VAL A 45 1.74 3.82 1.99
C VAL A 45 0.21 3.69 1.84
N PRO A 46 -0.55 3.94 2.92
CA PRO A 46 -2.01 3.97 2.86
C PRO A 46 -2.54 5.04 1.90
N GLN A 47 -3.61 4.71 1.17
CA GLN A 47 -4.25 5.60 0.20
C GLN A 47 -5.69 5.94 0.58
N GLN A 48 -6.50 4.95 0.96
CA GLN A 48 -7.93 5.13 1.27
C GLN A 48 -8.46 3.97 2.11
N LEU A 49 -9.51 4.20 2.90
CA LEU A 49 -10.10 3.15 3.73
C LEU A 49 -11.06 2.25 2.95
N LEU A 50 -11.82 2.78 1.99
CA LEU A 50 -12.80 2.00 1.23
C LEU A 50 -12.67 2.30 -0.28
N ASP A 51 -12.79 1.26 -1.10
CA ASP A 51 -12.91 1.35 -2.57
C ASP A 51 -13.92 0.33 -3.08
N GLY A 52 -15.16 0.78 -3.28
CA GLY A 52 -16.28 -0.11 -3.56
C GLY A 52 -16.51 -1.10 -2.41
N VAL A 53 -16.15 -2.37 -2.63
CA VAL A 53 -16.26 -3.44 -1.61
C VAL A 53 -14.94 -3.70 -0.89
N GLU A 54 -13.82 -3.21 -1.41
CA GLU A 54 -12.52 -3.39 -0.76
C GLU A 54 -12.38 -2.45 0.43
N LYS A 55 -11.82 -2.98 1.51
CA LYS A 55 -11.40 -2.24 2.69
C LYS A 55 -9.89 -1.99 2.57
N GLY A 56 -9.36 -0.94 3.19
CA GLY A 56 -7.93 -0.64 3.28
C GLY A 56 -7.13 -0.76 1.98
N ILE A 57 -6.92 0.36 1.29
CA ILE A 57 -6.10 0.41 0.08
C ILE A 57 -4.73 0.98 0.43
N VAL A 58 -3.69 0.23 0.08
CA VAL A 58 -2.30 0.54 0.35
C VAL A 58 -1.50 0.42 -0.94
N THR A 59 -0.54 1.31 -1.14
CA THR A 59 0.44 1.19 -2.23
C THR A 59 1.74 0.67 -1.65
N LEU A 60 2.29 -0.36 -2.29
CA LEU A 60 3.65 -0.83 -2.06
C LEU A 60 4.49 -0.43 -3.27
N SER A 61 5.53 0.40 -3.07
CA SER A 61 6.43 0.80 -4.15
C SER A 61 7.88 0.54 -3.83
N LEU A 62 8.58 -0.09 -4.77
CA LEU A 62 9.99 -0.41 -4.71
C LEU A 62 10.79 0.60 -5.52
N GLU A 63 11.87 1.10 -4.95
CA GLU A 63 12.79 2.04 -5.59
C GLU A 63 14.18 1.43 -5.53
N THR A 64 14.84 1.29 -6.68
CA THR A 64 16.22 0.80 -6.79
C THR A 64 17.07 1.77 -7.62
N PRO A 65 18.36 1.96 -7.30
CA PRO A 65 19.24 2.82 -8.10
C PRO A 65 19.59 2.12 -9.42
N GLY A 66 19.30 2.74 -10.57
CA GLY A 66 19.59 2.11 -11.87
C GLY A 66 18.97 2.70 -13.13
N GLY A 67 18.53 3.96 -13.14
CA GLY A 67 18.07 4.65 -14.35
C GLY A 67 16.57 4.51 -14.63
N ALA A 68 16.02 5.54 -15.27
CA ALA A 68 14.60 5.80 -15.55
C ALA A 68 13.73 4.53 -15.75
N GLY A 69 13.13 3.99 -14.68
CA GLY A 69 12.11 2.94 -14.81
C GLY A 69 11.99 1.90 -13.70
N SER A 70 12.93 1.74 -12.76
CA SER A 70 12.86 0.63 -11.79
C SER A 70 11.92 0.86 -10.59
N ARG A 71 10.90 1.71 -10.74
CA ARG A 71 9.85 1.86 -9.73
C ARG A 71 8.76 0.83 -9.98
N GLU A 72 8.80 -0.29 -9.27
CA GLU A 72 7.67 -1.22 -9.26
C GLU A 72 6.63 -0.75 -8.24
N VAL A 73 5.36 -0.72 -8.66
CA VAL A 73 4.24 -0.30 -7.82
C VAL A 73 3.18 -1.39 -7.80
N PHE A 74 2.77 -1.76 -6.60
CA PHE A 74 1.71 -2.71 -6.31
C PHE A 74 0.60 -2.02 -5.54
N TYR A 75 -0.64 -2.41 -5.83
CA TYR A 75 -1.79 -2.12 -5.00
C TYR A 75 -2.08 -3.30 -4.10
N LEU A 76 -2.21 -3.00 -2.82
CA LEU A 76 -2.71 -3.92 -1.81
C LEU A 76 -4.11 -3.47 -1.40
N SER A 77 -5.03 -4.41 -1.29
CA SER A 77 -6.40 -4.15 -0.86
C SER A 77 -6.86 -5.23 0.11
N LEU A 78 -7.59 -4.87 1.16
CA LEU A 78 -8.23 -5.83 2.05
C LEU A 78 -9.57 -6.26 1.42
N ALA A 79 -9.69 -7.55 1.12
CA ALA A 79 -10.93 -8.14 0.64
C ALA A 79 -12.03 -8.05 1.73
N PRO A 80 -13.33 -8.10 1.35
CA PRO A 80 -14.45 -8.08 2.29
C PRO A 80 -14.34 -9.15 3.40
N GLU A 81 -13.83 -10.32 3.05
CA GLU A 81 -13.58 -11.50 3.89
C GLU A 81 -12.27 -11.44 4.72
N ASP A 82 -11.72 -10.24 4.92
CA ASP A 82 -10.54 -9.93 5.74
C ASP A 82 -9.19 -10.48 5.22
N GLY A 83 -9.11 -10.95 3.97
CA GLY A 83 -7.86 -11.34 3.31
C GLY A 83 -7.18 -10.20 2.56
N TRP A 84 -5.88 -9.98 2.74
CA TRP A 84 -5.13 -8.99 1.94
C TRP A 84 -4.87 -9.52 0.53
N MET A 85 -5.05 -8.67 -0.47
CA MET A 85 -4.84 -8.94 -1.89
C MET A 85 -3.73 -8.06 -2.42
N ILE A 86 -3.04 -8.51 -3.47
CA ILE A 86 -1.97 -7.79 -4.18
C ILE A 86 -2.17 -7.85 -5.69
N ARG A 87 -1.90 -6.74 -6.38
CA ARG A 87 -1.80 -6.66 -7.85
C ARG A 87 -0.77 -5.62 -8.27
N LYS A 88 -0.18 -5.74 -9.45
CA LYS A 88 0.65 -4.66 -10.02
C LYS A 88 -0.24 -3.46 -10.39
N ALA A 89 0.32 -2.25 -10.37
CA ALA A 89 -0.44 -1.02 -10.58
C ALA A 89 -1.19 -0.96 -11.93
N HIS A 90 -0.62 -1.55 -12.98
CA HIS A 90 -1.20 -1.61 -14.32
C HIS A 90 -2.17 -2.78 -14.53
N GLN A 91 -2.28 -3.69 -13.56
CA GLN A 91 -3.15 -4.86 -13.67
C GLN A 91 -4.58 -4.49 -13.26
N PRO A 92 -5.60 -5.07 -13.93
CA PRO A 92 -6.99 -4.85 -13.58
C PRO A 92 -7.32 -5.45 -12.19
N PRO A 93 -8.36 -4.97 -11.49
CA PRO A 93 -8.74 -5.49 -10.17
C PRO A 93 -8.97 -7.00 -10.12
N GLN A 94 -9.44 -7.61 -11.22
CA GLN A 94 -9.70 -9.05 -11.32
C GLN A 94 -8.42 -9.90 -11.30
N ALA A 95 -7.26 -9.30 -11.61
CA ALA A 95 -5.97 -9.97 -11.57
C ALA A 95 -5.34 -9.97 -10.16
N ARG A 96 -6.07 -9.47 -9.15
CA ARG A 96 -5.61 -9.49 -7.76
C ARG A 96 -5.45 -10.91 -7.25
N LEU A 97 -4.42 -11.09 -6.45
CA LEU A 97 -3.98 -12.36 -5.90
C LEU A 97 -3.91 -12.24 -4.38
N MET A 98 -4.16 -13.33 -3.65
CA MET A 98 -3.98 -13.32 -2.18
C MET A 98 -2.53 -12.91 -1.84
N LEU A 99 -2.36 -11.94 -0.94
CA LEU A 99 -1.07 -11.55 -0.40
C LEU A 99 -0.63 -12.62 0.59
N THR A 100 0.35 -13.41 0.19
CA THR A 100 1.04 -14.38 1.06
C THR A 100 2.40 -13.82 1.47
N GLU A 101 2.99 -14.37 2.52
CA GLU A 101 4.37 -14.03 2.92
C GLU A 101 5.35 -14.22 1.75
N ASP A 102 5.27 -15.34 1.04
CA ASP A 102 6.11 -15.61 -0.14
C ASP A 102 5.98 -14.50 -1.21
N ARG A 103 4.76 -14.03 -1.48
CA ARG A 103 4.53 -12.97 -2.47
C ARG A 103 5.03 -11.61 -1.99
N PHE A 104 4.87 -11.34 -0.71
CA PHE A 104 5.42 -10.14 -0.09
C PHE A 104 6.94 -10.14 -0.17
N PHE A 105 7.60 -11.22 0.26
CA PHE A 105 9.04 -11.34 0.22
C PHE A 105 9.58 -11.38 -1.20
N MET A 106 8.93 -12.07 -2.16
CA MET A 106 9.33 -12.00 -3.57
C MET A 106 9.30 -10.58 -4.13
N ALA A 107 8.32 -9.76 -3.74
CA ALA A 107 8.30 -8.36 -4.15
C ALA A 107 9.50 -7.62 -3.55
N VAL A 108 9.75 -7.81 -2.26
CA VAL A 108 10.78 -7.10 -1.48
C VAL A 108 12.21 -7.63 -1.73
N ASP A 109 12.39 -8.86 -2.21
CA ASP A 109 13.70 -9.50 -2.45
C ASP A 109 14.58 -8.73 -3.44
N SER A 110 13.96 -7.94 -4.32
CA SER A 110 14.69 -6.99 -5.17
C SER A 110 15.51 -5.93 -4.40
N LEU A 111 15.28 -5.78 -3.09
CA LEU A 111 16.08 -4.92 -2.21
C LEU A 111 17.38 -5.56 -1.69
N ALA A 112 17.53 -6.89 -1.77
CA ALA A 112 18.67 -7.63 -1.22
C ALA A 112 19.97 -7.43 -2.01
#